data_AF-A0A433BAV0-F1
#
_entry.id   AF-A0A433BAV0-F1
#
_cell.length_a   1.000
_cell.length_b   1.000
_cell.length_c   1.000
_cell.angle_alpha   90.00
_cell.angle_beta   90.00
_cell.angle_gamma   90.00
#
_symmetry.space_group_name_H-M   'P 1'
#
loop_
_entity.id
_entity.type
_entity.pdbx_description
1 polymer ?
#
loop_
_entity_poly.entity_id
_entity_poly.type
_entity_poly.pdbx_seq_one_letter_code
_entity_poly.pdbx_strand_id
1 'polypeptide(L)'
;MQQLYRHVTGHTASFWAHSFVKQLISEVANASDSNPTPFLDVDNLLRKYHGSKKRLLFFDYDGTLTPIRKMPNAAVPPPDMLKYMQKLAEDPNNIVWVISGRDQAALDEWLGNVDNLGLSAEHGCFTKGPDSKKWINLTEELDMSWKNDVIEIFTYYTERTQGSFIEHKRSSLTWHYRMADPEYGAFQAKECQNHLENAVLSKLPVEILVGKKNLEVRPTSINKGEIVKRLLAANPGADFAFCAGDDKTDEDMFRALRKSDLSEKDFYCVTVGPSDKKTIANWHVNTSDDIVRVIGTLVGAGNFDIKKSMTLQNPQHNSPVLDNWSNLAKTVHRLGKKIMV
;
A
#
# COMPACT_ATOMS: atom_id res chain seq x y z
N MET A 1 37.31 7.58 -7.13
CA MET A 1 38.06 7.25 -8.37
C MET A 1 38.62 5.82 -8.37
N GLN A 2 39.43 5.40 -7.40
CA GLN A 2 40.04 4.04 -7.41
C GLN A 2 39.03 2.88 -7.29
N GLN A 3 37.93 3.03 -6.53
CA GLN A 3 36.89 2.00 -6.42
C GLN A 3 36.11 1.80 -7.73
N LEU A 4 35.68 2.88 -8.39
CA LEU A 4 35.04 2.84 -9.70
C LEU A 4 35.96 2.26 -10.77
N TYR A 5 37.24 2.64 -10.75
CA TYR A 5 38.25 2.06 -11.65
C TYR A 5 38.37 0.55 -11.45
N ARG A 6 38.55 0.07 -10.21
CA ARG A 6 38.62 -1.38 -9.91
C ARG A 6 37.33 -2.11 -10.28
N HIS A 7 36.18 -1.48 -10.09
CA HIS A 7 34.89 -2.06 -10.45
C HIS A 7 34.74 -2.22 -11.97
N VAL A 8 35.19 -1.24 -12.77
CA VAL A 8 35.15 -1.33 -14.23
C VAL A 8 36.19 -2.30 -14.76
N THR A 9 37.42 -2.30 -14.22
CA THR A 9 38.50 -3.19 -14.71
C THR A 9 38.40 -4.63 -14.18
N GLY A 10 37.64 -4.86 -13.10
CA GLY A 10 37.46 -6.17 -12.49
C GLY A 10 36.41 -7.05 -13.16
N HIS A 11 35.64 -6.50 -14.10
CA HIS A 11 34.53 -7.20 -14.75
C HIS A 11 34.69 -7.21 -16.27
N THR A 12 34.51 -8.39 -16.86
CA THR A 12 34.61 -8.57 -18.31
C THR A 12 33.37 -8.05 -19.03
N ALA A 13 33.47 -7.79 -20.34
CA ALA A 13 32.32 -7.44 -21.18
C ALA A 13 31.18 -8.47 -21.08
N SER A 14 31.52 -9.76 -20.89
CA SER A 14 30.56 -10.85 -20.67
C SER A 14 29.80 -10.69 -19.34
N PHE A 15 30.48 -10.32 -18.25
CA PHE A 15 29.83 -10.04 -16.97
C PHE A 15 28.82 -8.89 -17.09
N TRP A 16 29.22 -7.81 -17.78
CA TRP A 16 28.34 -6.65 -18.00
C TRP A 16 27.13 -7.01 -18.85
N ALA A 17 27.32 -7.76 -19.94
CA ALA A 17 26.22 -8.25 -20.76
C ALA A 17 25.27 -9.15 -19.97
N HIS A 18 25.79 -10.05 -19.15
CA HIS A 18 24.98 -10.96 -18.33
C HIS A 18 24.22 -10.21 -17.22
N SER A 19 24.86 -9.24 -16.57
CA SER A 19 24.23 -8.39 -15.55
C SER A 19 23.12 -7.53 -16.15
N PHE A 20 23.37 -6.92 -17.31
CA PHE A 20 22.40 -6.12 -18.03
C PHE A 20 21.20 -6.97 -18.49
N VAL A 21 21.43 -8.15 -19.08
CA VAL A 21 20.36 -9.07 -19.47
C VAL A 21 19.58 -9.54 -18.25
N LYS A 22 20.23 -9.84 -17.12
CA LYS A 22 19.56 -10.22 -15.87
C LYS A 22 18.69 -9.08 -15.32
N GLN A 23 19.19 -7.84 -15.33
CA GLN A 23 18.41 -6.65 -14.98
C GLN A 23 17.25 -6.44 -15.94
N LEU A 24 17.46 -6.59 -17.25
CA LEU A 24 16.40 -6.50 -18.26
C LEU A 24 15.34 -7.56 -18.04
N ILE A 25 15.71 -8.80 -17.74
CA ILE A 25 14.76 -9.87 -17.43
C ILE A 25 13.99 -9.55 -16.14
N SER A 26 14.65 -9.02 -15.10
CA SER A 26 13.94 -8.59 -13.89
C SER A 26 13.00 -7.41 -14.16
N GLU A 27 13.42 -6.45 -14.99
CA GLU A 27 12.59 -5.30 -15.36
C GLU A 27 11.45 -5.69 -16.30
N VAL A 28 11.65 -6.67 -17.19
CA VAL A 28 10.60 -7.22 -18.06
C VAL A 28 9.61 -8.06 -17.25
N ALA A 29 10.08 -8.83 -16.25
CA ALA A 29 9.21 -9.51 -15.29
C ALA A 29 8.41 -8.53 -14.42
N ASN A 30 9.00 -7.38 -14.08
CA ASN A 30 8.28 -6.28 -13.43
C ASN A 30 7.37 -5.51 -14.42
N ALA A 31 7.72 -5.45 -15.70
CA ALA A 31 6.94 -4.77 -16.73
C ALA A 31 5.76 -5.61 -17.24
N SER A 32 5.75 -6.93 -17.02
CA SER A 32 4.58 -7.78 -17.28
C SER A 32 3.39 -7.51 -16.34
N ASP A 33 3.56 -6.68 -15.30
CA ASP A 33 2.46 -6.07 -14.53
C ASP A 33 1.86 -4.83 -15.22
N SER A 34 1.95 -4.75 -16.55
CA SER A 34 1.23 -3.76 -17.36
C SER A 34 -0.25 -4.14 -17.61
N ASN A 35 -0.72 -5.25 -17.05
CA ASN A 35 -2.15 -5.56 -17.06
C ASN A 35 -2.85 -4.74 -15.98
N PRO A 36 -3.92 -4.00 -16.33
CA PRO A 36 -4.72 -3.30 -15.33
C PRO A 36 -5.20 -4.28 -14.26
N THR A 37 -5.13 -3.89 -12.99
CA THR A 37 -5.70 -4.69 -11.91
C THR A 37 -7.19 -4.90 -12.20
N PRO A 38 -7.73 -6.14 -12.13
CA PRO A 38 -9.12 -6.39 -12.47
C PRO A 38 -10.08 -5.77 -11.42
N PHE A 39 -11.31 -5.47 -11.83
CA PHE A 39 -12.36 -5.06 -10.89
C PHE A 39 -12.70 -6.21 -9.94
N LEU A 40 -12.92 -5.88 -8.66
CA LEU A 40 -13.35 -6.83 -7.65
C LEU A 40 -14.55 -7.67 -8.10
N ASP A 41 -14.42 -9.00 -8.13
CA ASP A 41 -15.54 -9.91 -8.37
C ASP A 41 -16.37 -10.08 -7.09
N VAL A 42 -17.41 -9.26 -6.94
CA VAL A 42 -18.25 -9.25 -5.72
C VAL A 42 -19.08 -10.52 -5.58
N ASP A 43 -19.52 -11.15 -6.67
CA ASP A 43 -20.27 -12.41 -6.59
C ASP A 43 -19.38 -13.55 -6.09
N ASN A 44 -18.13 -13.59 -6.53
CA ASN A 44 -17.15 -14.53 -6.00
C ASN A 44 -16.79 -14.23 -4.54
N LEU A 45 -16.56 -12.95 -4.22
CA LEU A 45 -16.32 -12.48 -2.85
C LEU A 45 -17.44 -12.92 -1.90
N LEU A 46 -18.71 -12.68 -2.27
CA LEU A 46 -19.86 -13.03 -1.43
C LEU A 46 -19.96 -14.53 -1.21
N ARG A 47 -19.76 -15.34 -2.26
CA ARG A 47 -19.76 -16.80 -2.11
C ARG A 47 -18.68 -17.28 -1.14
N LYS A 48 -17.47 -16.73 -1.24
CA LYS A 48 -16.35 -17.06 -0.36
C LYS A 48 -16.56 -16.55 1.07
N TYR A 49 -17.08 -15.34 1.22
CA TYR A 49 -17.44 -14.76 2.49
C TYR A 49 -18.52 -15.60 3.21
N HIS A 50 -19.65 -15.89 2.56
CA HIS A 50 -20.70 -16.69 3.21
C HIS A 50 -20.30 -18.15 3.45
N GLY A 51 -19.37 -18.69 2.67
CA GLY A 51 -18.85 -20.05 2.85
C GLY A 51 -17.80 -20.19 3.96
N SER A 52 -17.20 -19.09 4.43
CA SER A 52 -16.13 -19.10 5.43
C SER A 52 -16.67 -19.01 6.85
N LYS A 53 -15.93 -19.61 7.79
CA LYS A 53 -16.28 -19.73 9.21
C LYS A 53 -15.58 -18.70 10.08
N LYS A 54 -14.41 -18.21 9.68
CA LYS A 54 -13.63 -17.23 10.44
C LYS A 54 -12.93 -16.26 9.51
N ARG A 55 -13.37 -15.01 9.54
CA ARG A 55 -13.07 -13.98 8.53
C ARG A 55 -12.28 -12.85 9.16
N LEU A 56 -11.14 -12.52 8.56
CA LEU A 56 -10.34 -11.36 8.93
C LEU A 56 -10.57 -10.23 7.92
N LEU A 57 -11.07 -9.09 8.38
CA LEU A 57 -11.44 -7.98 7.52
C LEU A 57 -10.62 -6.75 7.92
N PHE A 58 -9.75 -6.29 7.03
CA PHE A 58 -8.82 -5.18 7.24
C PHE A 58 -9.18 -4.02 6.32
N PHE A 59 -9.35 -2.83 6.88
CA PHE A 59 -9.69 -1.64 6.11
C PHE A 59 -8.74 -0.52 6.49
N ASP A 60 -8.15 0.12 5.48
CA ASP A 60 -7.68 1.49 5.67
C ASP A 60 -8.87 2.46 5.85
N TYR A 61 -8.62 3.67 6.33
CA TYR A 61 -9.64 4.68 6.56
C TYR A 61 -9.70 5.74 5.45
N ASP A 62 -8.69 6.59 5.33
CA ASP A 62 -8.69 7.77 4.45
C ASP A 62 -8.49 7.37 2.99
N GLY A 63 -9.44 7.69 2.12
CA GLY A 63 -9.41 7.24 0.72
C GLY A 63 -10.00 5.84 0.50
N THR A 64 -10.23 5.09 1.58
CA THR A 64 -10.77 3.73 1.54
C THR A 64 -12.20 3.64 2.08
N LEU A 65 -12.43 3.99 3.35
CA LEU A 65 -13.77 4.02 3.97
C LEU A 65 -14.42 5.41 3.90
N THR A 66 -13.61 6.45 3.71
CA THR A 66 -14.06 7.83 3.53
C THR A 66 -13.32 8.48 2.37
N PRO A 67 -13.95 9.32 1.53
CA PRO A 67 -13.24 10.01 0.45
C PRO A 67 -12.10 10.90 0.96
N ILE A 68 -11.01 11.01 0.19
CA ILE A 68 -9.92 11.94 0.50
C ILE A 68 -10.47 13.37 0.55
N ARG A 69 -10.24 14.08 1.67
CA ARG A 69 -10.62 15.49 1.85
C ARG A 69 -9.39 16.38 1.96
N LYS A 70 -9.52 17.64 1.52
CA LYS A 70 -8.45 18.65 1.61
C LYS A 70 -8.07 18.99 3.04
N MET A 71 -9.04 18.97 3.96
CA MET A 71 -8.82 19.19 5.38
C MET A 71 -8.93 17.85 6.10
N PRO A 72 -7.89 17.42 6.85
CA PRO A 72 -7.90 16.14 7.57
C PRO A 72 -9.12 15.96 8.49
N ASN A 73 -9.60 17.04 9.14
CA ASN A 73 -10.72 16.98 10.08
C ASN A 73 -12.10 16.90 9.40
N ALA A 74 -12.15 17.03 8.07
CA ALA A 74 -13.40 16.95 7.30
C ALA A 74 -13.70 15.54 6.78
N ALA A 75 -12.84 14.56 7.06
CA ALA A 75 -12.98 13.16 6.64
C ALA A 75 -14.00 12.38 7.50
N VAL A 76 -15.06 13.04 7.95
CA VAL A 76 -16.08 12.47 8.85
C VAL A 76 -16.70 11.20 8.24
N PRO A 77 -16.89 10.13 9.03
CA PRO A 77 -17.53 8.90 8.57
C PRO A 77 -18.90 9.14 7.93
N PRO A 78 -19.17 8.59 6.73
CA PRO A 78 -20.54 8.52 6.22
C PRO A 78 -21.45 7.73 7.17
N PRO A 79 -22.70 8.16 7.45
CA PRO A 79 -23.61 7.43 8.35
C PRO A 79 -23.85 5.97 7.94
N ASP A 80 -23.98 5.72 6.64
CA ASP A 80 -24.13 4.37 6.11
C ASP A 80 -22.88 3.51 6.33
N MET A 81 -21.69 4.12 6.23
CA MET A 81 -20.43 3.41 6.50
C MET A 81 -20.38 2.94 7.95
N LEU A 82 -20.68 3.82 8.91
CA LEU A 82 -20.72 3.45 10.34
C LEU A 82 -21.73 2.32 10.60
N LYS A 83 -22.94 2.45 10.02
CA LYS A 83 -23.99 1.43 10.14
C LYS A 83 -23.55 0.08 9.58
N TYR A 84 -22.90 0.05 8.42
CA TYR A 84 -22.44 -1.19 7.81
C TYR A 84 -21.25 -1.78 8.55
N MET A 85 -20.32 -0.96 9.03
CA MET A 85 -19.20 -1.40 9.87
C MET A 85 -19.67 -2.02 11.18
N GLN A 86 -20.66 -1.41 11.85
CA GLN A 86 -21.28 -1.97 13.04
C GLN A 86 -21.88 -3.36 12.78
N LYS A 87 -22.71 -3.50 11.74
CA LYS A 87 -23.28 -4.80 11.36
C LYS A 87 -22.23 -5.83 10.98
N LEU A 88 -21.14 -5.39 10.36
CA LEU A 88 -20.04 -6.26 9.97
C LEU A 88 -19.29 -6.78 11.20
N ALA A 89 -19.08 -5.94 12.21
CA ALA A 89 -18.42 -6.28 13.48
C ALA A 89 -19.33 -7.06 14.45
N GLU A 90 -20.66 -7.02 14.26
CA GLU A 90 -21.62 -7.81 15.04
C GLU A 90 -21.64 -9.30 14.68
N ASP A 91 -21.21 -9.69 13.47
CA ASP A 91 -21.09 -11.11 13.12
C ASP A 91 -19.92 -11.74 13.89
N PRO A 92 -20.16 -12.73 14.77
CA PRO A 92 -19.10 -13.33 15.59
C PRO A 92 -18.05 -14.10 14.78
N ASN A 93 -18.33 -14.40 13.51
CA ASN A 93 -17.37 -15.01 12.60
C ASN A 93 -16.40 -13.98 12.00
N ASN A 94 -16.68 -12.69 12.14
CA ASN A 94 -15.86 -11.61 11.62
C ASN A 94 -14.96 -11.03 12.70
N ILE A 95 -13.70 -10.77 12.32
CA ILE A 95 -12.76 -9.98 13.10
C ILE A 95 -12.40 -8.79 12.23
N VAL A 96 -12.97 -7.63 12.57
CA VAL A 96 -12.90 -6.42 11.76
C VAL A 96 -11.88 -5.46 12.35
N TRP A 97 -10.99 -4.95 11.51
CA TRP A 97 -9.97 -3.99 11.90
C TRP A 97 -9.90 -2.81 10.93
N VAL A 98 -9.89 -1.60 11.48
CA VAL A 98 -9.47 -0.40 10.75
C VAL A 98 -8.00 -0.11 11.08
N ILE A 99 -7.15 -0.11 10.07
CA ILE A 99 -5.69 0.10 10.18
C ILE A 99 -5.33 1.39 9.45
N SER A 100 -5.12 2.47 10.20
CA SER A 100 -5.01 3.82 9.66
C SER A 100 -3.71 4.51 10.03
N GLY A 101 -3.34 5.53 9.25
CA GLY A 101 -2.31 6.51 9.59
C GLY A 101 -2.76 7.56 10.61
N ARG A 102 -4.06 7.65 10.90
CA ARG A 102 -4.64 8.61 11.86
C ARG A 102 -4.19 8.35 13.29
N ASP A 103 -4.21 9.40 14.09
CA ASP A 103 -3.95 9.31 15.53
C ASP A 103 -5.10 8.61 16.29
N GLN A 104 -4.83 8.26 17.55
CA GLN A 104 -5.76 7.55 18.42
C GLN A 104 -7.03 8.37 18.70
N ALA A 105 -6.91 9.69 18.84
CA ALA A 105 -8.02 10.57 19.21
C ALA A 105 -9.04 10.67 18.07
N ALA A 106 -8.57 10.83 16.83
CA ALA A 106 -9.43 10.87 15.65
C ALA A 106 -10.17 9.53 15.45
N LEU A 107 -9.47 8.39 15.61
CA LEU A 107 -10.11 7.09 15.48
C LEU A 107 -11.11 6.81 16.63
N ASP A 108 -10.81 7.24 17.85
CA ASP A 108 -11.77 7.14 18.97
C ASP A 108 -13.00 8.03 18.74
N GLU A 109 -12.82 9.26 18.27
CA GLU A 109 -13.94 10.18 17.98
C GLU A 109 -14.87 9.61 16.89
N TRP A 110 -14.29 9.06 15.82
CA TRP A 110 -15.05 8.68 14.63
C TRP A 110 -15.56 7.25 14.65
N LEU A 111 -14.79 6.32 15.20
CA LEU A 111 -15.06 4.87 15.17
C LEU A 111 -15.18 4.26 16.55
N GLY A 112 -14.93 5.01 17.63
CA GLY A 112 -14.99 4.48 19.00
C GLY A 112 -16.38 4.05 19.46
N ASN A 113 -17.43 4.45 18.75
CA ASN A 113 -18.81 4.02 18.98
C ASN A 113 -19.20 2.74 18.21
N VAL A 114 -18.30 2.19 17.40
CA VAL A 114 -18.53 0.91 16.71
C VAL A 114 -18.02 -0.22 17.60
N ASP A 115 -18.95 -0.99 18.17
CA ASP A 115 -18.61 -2.10 19.06
C ASP A 115 -17.96 -3.24 18.27
N ASN A 116 -17.07 -4.00 18.93
CA ASN A 116 -16.31 -5.11 18.36
C ASN A 116 -15.42 -4.74 17.15
N LEU A 117 -15.09 -3.46 16.98
CA LEU A 117 -14.17 -2.99 15.95
C LEU A 117 -12.75 -2.83 16.50
N GLY A 118 -11.80 -3.56 15.92
CA GLY A 118 -10.38 -3.35 16.19
C GLY A 118 -9.87 -2.09 15.50
N LEU A 119 -9.05 -1.30 16.17
CA LEU A 119 -8.46 -0.09 15.61
C LEU A 119 -6.93 -0.15 15.70
N SER A 120 -6.26 0.29 14.65
CA SER A 120 -4.83 0.56 14.67
C SER A 120 -4.54 1.97 14.16
N ALA A 121 -3.78 2.72 14.95
CA ALA A 121 -3.44 4.12 14.71
C ALA A 121 -1.96 4.29 14.36
N GLU A 122 -1.64 5.44 13.75
CA GLU A 122 -0.30 5.88 13.36
C GLU A 122 0.46 4.80 12.58
N HIS A 123 -0.18 4.20 11.57
CA HIS A 123 0.38 3.14 10.71
C HIS A 123 0.88 1.89 11.47
N GLY A 124 0.28 1.58 12.63
CA GLY A 124 0.62 0.39 13.39
C GLY A 124 1.39 0.64 14.68
N CYS A 125 1.54 1.90 15.13
CA CYS A 125 2.16 2.19 16.42
C CYS A 125 1.23 1.86 17.60
N PHE A 126 -0.08 2.00 17.41
CA PHE A 126 -1.07 1.75 18.43
C PHE A 126 -2.08 0.74 17.95
N THR A 127 -2.56 -0.09 18.87
CA THR A 127 -3.71 -0.97 18.63
C THR A 127 -4.69 -0.90 19.79
N LYS A 128 -5.97 -0.96 19.46
CA LYS A 128 -7.07 -1.16 20.41
C LYS A 128 -7.90 -2.32 19.88
N GLY A 129 -7.85 -3.45 20.58
CA GLY A 129 -8.55 -4.66 20.15
C GLY A 129 -10.08 -4.52 20.22
N PRO A 130 -10.84 -5.34 19.47
CA PRO A 130 -12.31 -5.35 19.47
C PRO A 130 -12.96 -5.35 20.87
N ASP A 131 -12.37 -6.11 21.79
CA ASP A 131 -12.90 -6.31 23.15
C ASP A 131 -12.29 -5.34 24.18
N SER A 132 -11.50 -4.35 23.74
CA SER A 132 -10.74 -3.45 24.61
C SER A 132 -11.09 -2.00 24.34
N LYS A 133 -11.24 -1.22 25.42
CA LYS A 133 -11.29 0.25 25.35
C LYS A 133 -9.93 0.91 25.49
N LYS A 134 -8.87 0.13 25.75
CA LYS A 134 -7.52 0.64 26.01
C LYS A 134 -6.63 0.44 24.80
N TRP A 135 -5.97 1.52 24.38
CA TRP A 135 -4.90 1.48 23.41
C TRP A 135 -3.61 0.89 24.00
N ILE A 136 -2.92 0.10 23.19
CA ILE A 136 -1.62 -0.50 23.47
C ILE A 136 -0.60 0.18 22.57
N ASN A 137 0.49 0.66 23.17
CA ASN A 137 1.62 1.24 22.44
C ASN A 137 2.57 0.13 22.00
N LEU A 138 2.59 -0.19 20.71
CA LEU A 138 3.50 -1.20 20.13
C LEU A 138 4.93 -0.67 19.94
N THR A 139 5.16 0.61 20.22
CA THR A 139 6.46 1.27 20.08
C THR A 139 7.18 1.51 21.41
N GLU A 140 6.55 1.19 22.54
CA GLU A 140 7.09 1.52 23.87
C GLU A 140 8.42 0.81 24.17
N GLU A 141 8.57 -0.42 23.69
CA GLU A 141 9.80 -1.22 23.83
C GLU A 141 10.77 -1.06 22.65
N LEU A 142 10.40 -0.26 21.64
CA LEU A 142 11.28 -0.06 20.49
C LEU A 142 12.37 0.93 20.83
N ASP A 143 13.61 0.53 20.55
CA ASP A 143 14.72 1.46 20.57
C ASP A 143 14.55 2.50 19.45
N MET A 144 14.38 3.76 19.84
CA MET A 144 14.26 4.91 18.94
C MET A 144 15.58 5.68 18.77
N SER A 145 16.69 5.16 19.30
CA SER A 145 18.01 5.78 19.20
C SER A 145 18.44 6.08 17.75
N TRP A 146 18.00 5.22 16.81
CA TRP A 146 18.22 5.39 15.36
C TRP A 146 17.76 6.75 14.83
N LYS A 147 16.80 7.41 15.49
CA LYS A 147 16.32 8.73 15.07
C LYS A 147 17.42 9.77 15.13
N ASN A 148 18.35 9.67 16.07
CA ASN A 148 19.45 10.62 16.19
C ASN A 148 20.37 10.55 14.97
N ASP A 149 20.76 9.34 14.56
CA ASP A 149 21.58 9.12 13.36
C ASP A 149 20.88 9.65 12.09
N VAL A 150 19.57 9.37 11.97
CA VAL A 150 18.77 9.83 10.82
C VAL A 150 18.58 11.35 10.81
N ILE A 151 18.38 11.98 11.98
CA ILE A 151 18.26 13.44 12.11
C ILE A 151 19.55 14.11 11.67
N GLU A 152 20.72 13.59 12.05
CA GLU A 152 22.00 14.16 11.63
C GLU A 152 22.13 14.15 10.10
N ILE A 153 21.82 13.01 9.46
CA ILE A 153 21.84 12.87 8.00
C ILE A 153 20.81 13.82 7.36
N PHE A 154 19.56 13.82 7.82
CA PHE A 154 18.54 14.72 7.28
C PHE A 154 18.87 16.20 7.47
N THR A 155 19.51 16.57 8.58
CA THR A 155 19.94 17.95 8.83
C THR A 155 20.99 18.37 7.82
N TYR A 156 21.99 17.50 7.55
CA TYR A 156 23.01 17.74 6.53
C TYR A 156 22.39 18.05 5.15
N TYR A 157 21.38 17.29 4.72
CA TYR A 157 20.72 17.54 3.43
C TYR A 157 19.77 18.73 3.47
N THR A 158 19.15 19.01 4.62
CA THR A 158 18.25 20.16 4.81
C THR A 158 18.99 21.47 4.64
N GLU A 159 20.16 21.62 5.27
CA GLU A 159 21.01 22.82 5.17
C GLU A 159 21.46 23.12 3.73
N ARG A 160 21.54 22.09 2.88
CA ARG A 160 22.02 22.19 1.50
C ARG A 160 20.89 22.33 0.49
N THR A 161 19.63 22.13 0.90
CA THR A 161 18.50 22.03 -0.01
C THR A 161 17.44 23.04 0.41
N GLN A 162 17.54 24.26 -0.12
CA GLN A 162 16.61 25.35 0.19
C GLN A 162 15.15 24.92 -0.06
N GLY A 163 14.27 25.17 0.91
CA GLY A 163 12.86 24.77 0.85
C GLY A 163 12.58 23.35 1.33
N SER A 164 13.60 22.55 1.65
CA SER A 164 13.42 21.27 2.33
C SER A 164 13.28 21.45 3.85
N PHE A 165 12.67 20.47 4.52
CA PHE A 165 12.55 20.45 5.99
C PHE A 165 12.36 19.03 6.51
N ILE A 166 12.60 18.85 7.82
CA ILE A 166 12.41 17.60 8.54
C ILE A 166 11.09 17.65 9.30
N GLU A 167 10.27 16.64 9.13
CA GLU A 167 9.07 16.38 9.92
C GLU A 167 9.37 15.28 10.95
N HIS A 168 9.15 15.60 12.22
CA HIS A 168 9.30 14.65 13.31
C HIS A 168 7.95 14.02 13.64
N LYS A 169 7.79 12.74 13.34
CA LYS A 169 6.64 11.94 13.74
C LYS A 169 7.01 11.08 14.94
N ARG A 170 5.99 10.50 15.60
CA ARG A 170 6.19 9.68 16.81
C ARG A 170 7.08 8.47 16.56
N SER A 171 6.86 7.74 15.47
CA SER A 171 7.58 6.52 15.12
C SER A 171 8.44 6.63 13.87
N SER A 172 8.36 7.72 13.13
CA SER A 172 9.12 7.92 11.90
C SER A 172 9.72 9.33 11.81
N LEU A 173 10.61 9.53 10.85
CA LEU A 173 11.15 10.82 10.45
C LEU A 173 10.92 10.98 8.96
N THR A 174 10.50 12.15 8.52
CA THR A 174 10.28 12.40 7.09
C THR A 174 11.02 13.64 6.65
N TRP A 175 11.87 13.53 5.63
CA TRP A 175 12.51 14.66 4.98
C TRP A 175 11.74 15.04 3.72
N HIS A 176 11.19 16.25 3.70
CA HIS A 176 10.40 16.78 2.58
C HIS A 176 11.26 17.68 1.72
N TYR A 177 11.19 17.49 0.40
CA TYR A 177 11.91 18.33 -0.59
C TYR A 177 10.98 18.87 -1.67
N ARG A 178 9.65 18.88 -1.41
CA ARG A 178 8.63 19.32 -2.37
C ARG A 178 8.75 20.79 -2.76
N MET A 179 9.14 21.64 -1.80
CA MET A 179 9.27 23.09 -2.01
C MET A 179 10.68 23.48 -2.46
N ALA A 180 11.59 22.51 -2.59
CA ALA A 180 12.90 22.73 -3.17
C ALA A 180 12.82 22.83 -4.70
N ASP A 181 13.90 23.31 -5.31
CA ASP A 181 14.07 23.23 -6.76
C ASP A 181 13.84 21.77 -7.24
N PRO A 182 13.03 21.53 -8.30
CA PRO A 182 12.63 20.19 -8.68
C PRO A 182 13.77 19.25 -9.05
N GLU A 183 14.80 19.74 -9.74
CA GLU A 183 15.95 18.95 -10.20
C GLU A 183 16.93 18.75 -9.06
N TYR A 184 17.31 19.84 -8.40
CA TYR A 184 18.27 19.81 -7.31
C TYR A 184 17.73 19.07 -6.07
N GLY A 185 16.45 19.27 -5.73
CA GLY A 185 15.78 18.53 -4.66
C GLY A 185 15.71 17.03 -4.95
N ALA A 186 15.46 16.62 -6.20
CA ALA A 186 15.48 15.21 -6.58
C ALA A 186 16.89 14.61 -6.54
N PHE A 187 17.90 15.38 -6.97
CA PHE A 187 19.30 15.00 -6.83
C PHE A 187 19.69 14.79 -5.36
N GLN A 188 19.42 15.77 -4.50
CA GLN A 188 19.71 15.71 -3.06
C GLN A 188 18.96 14.57 -2.37
N ALA A 189 17.72 14.28 -2.77
CA ALA A 189 16.98 13.12 -2.26
C ALA A 189 17.66 11.80 -2.61
N LYS A 190 18.17 11.65 -3.83
CA LYS A 190 18.88 10.43 -4.22
C LYS A 190 20.17 10.25 -3.43
N GLU A 191 20.92 11.34 -3.24
CA GLU A 191 22.13 11.31 -2.42
C GLU A 191 21.82 11.03 -0.94
N CYS A 192 20.75 11.63 -0.40
CA CYS A 192 20.29 11.37 0.97
C CYS A 192 19.87 9.92 1.17
N GLN A 193 19.13 9.35 0.22
CA GLN A 193 18.76 7.94 0.26
C GLN A 193 20.02 7.06 0.28
N ASN A 194 20.96 7.27 -0.64
CA ASN A 194 22.21 6.51 -0.67
C ASN A 194 23.00 6.62 0.65
N HIS A 195 23.02 7.81 1.27
CA HIS A 195 23.68 8.02 2.56
C HIS A 195 22.99 7.21 3.67
N LEU A 196 21.66 7.28 3.77
CA LEU A 196 20.89 6.50 4.73
C LEU A 196 21.06 4.99 4.55
N GLU A 197 21.05 4.49 3.30
CA GLU A 197 21.22 3.06 2.99
C GLU A 197 22.57 2.55 3.49
N ASN A 198 23.64 3.33 3.31
CA ASN A 198 24.98 2.95 3.72
C ASN A 198 25.22 3.10 5.24
N ALA A 199 24.71 4.19 5.84
CA ALA A 199 24.99 4.52 7.23
C ALA A 199 24.06 3.82 8.22
N VAL A 200 22.79 3.64 7.86
CA VAL A 200 21.70 3.26 8.79
C VAL A 200 21.18 1.86 8.52
N LEU A 201 20.77 1.53 7.27
CA LEU A 201 20.06 0.27 6.99
C LEU A 201 20.87 -0.99 7.30
N SER A 202 22.20 -0.94 7.19
CA SER A 202 23.05 -2.09 7.49
C SER A 202 23.23 -2.37 8.99
N LYS A 203 22.83 -1.43 9.85
CA LYS A 203 23.12 -1.45 11.30
C LYS A 203 21.88 -1.44 12.18
N LEU A 204 20.76 -0.93 11.66
CA LEU A 204 19.57 -0.61 12.46
C LEU A 204 18.31 -1.23 11.84
N PRO A 205 17.33 -1.67 12.64
CA PRO A 205 16.11 -2.32 12.17
C PRO A 205 15.09 -1.32 11.61
N VAL A 206 15.49 -0.49 10.66
CA VAL A 206 14.67 0.53 10.01
C VAL A 206 14.59 0.31 8.51
N GLU A 207 13.59 0.90 7.86
CA GLU A 207 13.44 0.94 6.42
C GLU A 207 13.32 2.38 5.92
N ILE A 208 13.71 2.60 4.66
CA ILE A 208 13.58 3.87 3.97
C ILE A 208 12.47 3.77 2.94
N LEU A 209 11.50 4.68 3.03
CA LEU A 209 10.38 4.81 2.12
C LEU A 209 10.59 6.04 1.25
N VAL A 210 10.67 5.82 -0.07
CA VAL A 210 10.67 6.92 -1.05
C VAL A 210 9.22 7.31 -1.35
N GLY A 211 8.77 8.46 -0.87
CA GLY A 211 7.43 8.97 -1.14
C GLY A 211 7.37 10.06 -2.21
N LYS A 212 6.21 10.70 -2.36
CA LYS A 212 6.00 11.76 -3.34
C LYS A 212 6.70 13.05 -2.88
N LYS A 213 7.95 13.24 -3.31
CA LYS A 213 8.83 14.35 -2.93
C LYS A 213 9.21 14.37 -1.44
N ASN A 214 9.39 13.18 -0.86
CA ASN A 214 9.94 13.00 0.48
C ASN A 214 10.70 11.66 0.63
N LEU A 215 11.48 11.55 1.69
CA LEU A 215 12.06 10.30 2.20
C LEU A 215 11.59 10.09 3.63
N GLU A 216 11.04 8.94 3.95
CA GLU A 216 10.62 8.59 5.30
C GLU A 216 11.43 7.42 5.84
N VAL A 217 11.89 7.51 7.09
CA VAL A 217 12.56 6.42 7.80
C VAL A 217 11.71 6.01 8.99
N ARG A 218 11.45 4.70 9.11
CA ARG A 218 10.66 4.11 10.20
C ARG A 218 11.20 2.73 10.59
N PRO A 219 10.89 2.23 11.80
CA PRO A 219 11.20 0.85 12.19
C PRO A 219 10.52 -0.17 11.26
N THR A 220 11.23 -1.22 10.87
CA THR A 220 10.66 -2.31 10.05
C THR A 220 9.53 -3.07 10.75
N SER A 221 9.53 -3.04 12.08
CA SER A 221 8.52 -3.64 12.95
C SER A 221 7.23 -2.82 13.06
N ILE A 222 7.15 -1.64 12.43
CA ILE A 222 6.01 -0.72 12.53
C ILE A 222 5.54 -0.34 11.12
N ASN A 223 4.52 -1.06 10.66
CA ASN A 223 3.76 -0.75 9.45
C ASN A 223 2.41 -1.47 9.50
N LYS A 224 1.49 -1.09 8.60
CA LYS A 224 0.15 -1.69 8.52
C LYS A 224 0.21 -3.21 8.27
N GLY A 225 1.19 -3.67 7.48
CA GLY A 225 1.41 -5.10 7.21
C GLY A 225 1.80 -5.90 8.45
N GLU A 226 2.55 -5.32 9.38
CA GLU A 226 2.93 -5.99 10.63
C GLU A 226 1.72 -6.18 11.55
N ILE A 227 0.76 -5.25 11.54
CA ILE A 227 -0.53 -5.43 12.21
C ILE A 227 -1.29 -6.61 11.61
N VAL A 228 -1.39 -6.67 10.28
CA VAL A 228 -2.05 -7.79 9.58
C VAL A 228 -1.39 -9.12 9.94
N LYS A 229 -0.05 -9.22 9.93
CA LYS A 229 0.66 -10.45 10.34
C LYS A 229 0.33 -10.86 11.77
N ARG A 230 0.36 -9.93 12.72
CA ARG A 230 0.04 -10.21 14.12
C ARG A 230 -1.38 -10.73 14.28
N LEU A 231 -2.33 -10.15 13.54
CA LEU A 231 -3.73 -10.55 13.58
C LEU A 231 -3.98 -11.90 12.91
N LEU A 232 -3.30 -12.21 11.82
CA LEU A 232 -3.29 -13.55 11.21
C LEU A 232 -2.74 -14.60 12.19
N ALA A 233 -1.58 -14.33 12.81
CA ALA A 233 -0.95 -15.23 13.77
C ALA A 233 -1.80 -15.46 15.03
N ALA A 234 -2.50 -14.43 15.50
CA ALA A 234 -3.45 -14.54 16.62
C ALA A 234 -4.72 -15.34 16.23
N ASN A 235 -4.96 -15.58 14.94
CA ASN A 235 -6.16 -16.22 14.42
C ASN A 235 -5.83 -17.36 13.43
N PRO A 236 -5.13 -18.42 13.86
CA PRO A 236 -4.63 -19.48 12.97
C PRO A 236 -5.73 -20.32 12.29
N GLY A 237 -7.00 -20.17 12.70
CA GLY A 237 -8.15 -20.83 12.08
C GLY A 237 -8.93 -19.94 11.11
N ALA A 238 -8.42 -18.75 10.77
CA ALA A 238 -9.04 -17.91 9.74
C ALA A 238 -8.98 -18.62 8.38
N ASP A 239 -10.12 -18.70 7.70
CA ASP A 239 -10.27 -19.33 6.39
C ASP A 239 -10.69 -18.34 5.31
N PHE A 240 -10.74 -17.04 5.65
CA PHE A 240 -11.01 -15.95 4.74
C PHE A 240 -10.35 -14.66 5.20
N ALA A 241 -9.80 -13.88 4.26
CA ALA A 241 -9.35 -12.53 4.52
C ALA A 241 -9.79 -11.52 3.45
N PHE A 242 -10.16 -10.33 3.88
CA PHE A 242 -10.40 -9.19 3.00
C PHE A 242 -9.55 -8.01 3.47
N CYS A 243 -8.90 -7.32 2.55
CA CYS A 243 -8.10 -6.15 2.85
C CYS A 243 -8.34 -5.07 1.79
N ALA A 244 -8.68 -3.85 2.21
CA ALA A 244 -8.85 -2.70 1.32
C ALA A 244 -7.96 -1.53 1.73
N GLY A 245 -7.39 -0.84 0.73
CA GLY A 245 -6.53 0.33 0.93
C GLY A 245 -6.30 1.16 -0.33
N ASP A 246 -6.00 2.45 -0.20
CA ASP A 246 -5.83 3.40 -1.30
C ASP A 246 -4.39 3.92 -1.46
N ASP A 247 -3.50 3.71 -0.50
CA ASP A 247 -2.20 4.37 -0.48
C ASP A 247 -1.02 3.39 -0.56
N LYS A 248 0.19 3.96 -0.56
CA LYS A 248 1.43 3.18 -0.63
C LYS A 248 1.68 2.36 0.65
N THR A 249 1.20 2.84 1.80
CA THR A 249 1.36 2.14 3.08
C THR A 249 0.46 0.90 3.17
N ASP A 250 -0.65 0.89 2.43
CA ASP A 250 -1.55 -0.27 2.36
C ASP A 250 -0.97 -1.45 1.58
N GLU A 251 0.00 -1.19 0.69
CA GLU A 251 0.77 -2.24 0.03
C GLU A 251 1.48 -3.15 1.04
N ASP A 252 1.77 -2.67 2.25
CA ASP A 252 2.31 -3.49 3.33
C ASP A 252 1.28 -4.53 3.82
N MET A 253 0.00 -4.16 3.90
CA MET A 253 -1.09 -5.08 4.24
C MET A 253 -1.27 -6.15 3.17
N PHE A 254 -1.28 -5.74 1.90
CA PHE A 254 -1.40 -6.67 0.77
C PHE A 254 -0.23 -7.65 0.73
N ARG A 255 0.99 -7.18 1.02
CA ARG A 255 2.19 -8.01 1.06
C ARG A 255 2.15 -9.00 2.23
N ALA A 256 1.63 -8.59 3.38
CA ALA A 256 1.46 -9.47 4.53
C ALA A 256 0.47 -10.60 4.22
N LEU A 257 -0.67 -10.31 3.60
CA LEU A 257 -1.65 -11.33 3.22
C LEU A 257 -1.14 -12.30 2.17
N ARG A 258 -0.46 -11.80 1.12
CA ARG A 258 0.14 -12.67 0.08
C ARG A 258 1.22 -13.62 0.62
N LYS A 259 1.83 -13.29 1.76
CA LYS A 259 2.83 -14.11 2.45
C LYS A 259 2.23 -14.99 3.56
N SER A 260 0.92 -14.93 3.76
CA SER A 260 0.22 -15.75 4.75
C SER A 260 -0.01 -17.17 4.24
N ASP A 261 -0.45 -18.06 5.14
CA ASP A 261 -0.77 -19.46 4.81
C ASP A 261 -2.13 -19.62 4.12
N LEU A 262 -2.89 -18.54 3.92
CA LEU A 262 -4.17 -18.57 3.21
C LEU A 262 -3.95 -18.87 1.72
N SER A 263 -4.86 -19.65 1.12
CA SER A 263 -4.86 -19.85 -0.32
C SER A 263 -5.15 -18.53 -1.04
N GLU A 264 -4.57 -18.32 -2.22
CA GLU A 264 -4.85 -17.16 -3.08
C GLU A 264 -6.34 -16.98 -3.44
N LYS A 265 -7.15 -18.02 -3.28
CA LYS A 265 -8.60 -17.99 -3.52
C LYS A 265 -9.42 -17.57 -2.29
N ASP A 266 -8.78 -17.46 -1.14
CA ASP A 266 -9.42 -17.25 0.16
C ASP A 266 -9.03 -15.88 0.76
N PHE A 267 -8.19 -15.11 0.08
CA PHE A 267 -7.96 -13.70 0.42
C PHE A 267 -8.26 -12.75 -0.74
N TYR A 268 -8.68 -11.54 -0.39
CA TYR A 268 -8.97 -10.45 -1.32
C TYR A 268 -8.20 -9.21 -0.89
N CYS A 269 -7.13 -8.90 -1.60
CA CYS A 269 -6.46 -7.60 -1.51
C CYS A 269 -7.06 -6.66 -2.56
N VAL A 270 -7.65 -5.56 -2.12
CA VAL A 270 -8.40 -4.60 -2.95
C VAL A 270 -7.77 -3.22 -2.84
N THR A 271 -7.24 -2.70 -3.95
CA THR A 271 -6.79 -1.32 -4.00
C THR A 271 -7.95 -0.38 -4.34
N VAL A 272 -8.00 0.81 -3.75
CA VAL A 272 -8.94 1.87 -4.14
C VAL A 272 -8.24 2.84 -5.08
N GLY A 273 -8.80 3.03 -6.27
CA GLY A 273 -8.24 3.88 -7.32
C GLY A 273 -8.45 3.31 -8.72
N PRO A 274 -7.92 3.97 -9.75
CA PRO A 274 -8.08 3.53 -11.13
C PRO A 274 -7.36 2.20 -11.39
N SER A 275 -7.78 1.49 -12.44
CA SER A 275 -7.26 0.16 -12.79
C SER A 275 -5.78 0.15 -13.21
N ASP A 276 -5.22 1.29 -13.61
CA ASP A 276 -3.81 1.48 -13.98
C ASP A 276 -2.91 1.85 -12.79
N LYS A 277 -3.49 1.97 -11.59
CA LYS A 277 -2.74 2.17 -10.35
C LYS A 277 -1.84 0.96 -10.11
N LYS A 278 -0.54 1.21 -10.04
CA LYS A 278 0.45 0.18 -9.66
C LYS A 278 0.20 -0.27 -8.23
N THR A 279 -0.09 -1.56 -8.06
CA THR A 279 -0.39 -2.18 -6.77
C THR A 279 -0.03 -3.67 -6.82
N ILE A 280 0.25 -4.28 -5.67
CA ILE A 280 0.27 -5.73 -5.52
C ILE A 280 -1.10 -6.28 -5.10
N ALA A 281 -2.15 -5.47 -4.99
CA ALA A 281 -3.51 -5.94 -4.80
C ALA A 281 -3.96 -6.81 -5.99
N ASN A 282 -4.84 -7.78 -5.72
CA ASN A 282 -5.36 -8.68 -6.76
C ASN A 282 -6.59 -8.07 -7.45
N TRP A 283 -7.21 -7.09 -6.81
CA TRP A 283 -8.45 -6.46 -7.24
C TRP A 283 -8.38 -4.95 -7.04
N HIS A 284 -9.22 -4.22 -7.76
CA HIS A 284 -9.45 -2.81 -7.48
C HIS A 284 -10.94 -2.46 -7.44
N VAL A 285 -11.23 -1.33 -6.80
CA VAL A 285 -12.46 -0.56 -6.97
C VAL A 285 -12.10 0.90 -7.19
N ASN A 286 -12.97 1.69 -7.81
CA ASN A 286 -12.62 3.06 -8.19
C ASN A 286 -12.62 4.04 -7.01
N THR A 287 -13.54 3.86 -6.08
CA THR A 287 -13.82 4.87 -5.04
C THR A 287 -14.06 4.24 -3.67
N SER A 288 -13.91 5.04 -2.62
CA SER A 288 -14.27 4.64 -1.25
C SER A 288 -15.75 4.30 -1.10
N ASP A 289 -16.63 4.97 -1.84
CA ASP A 289 -18.06 4.65 -1.86
C ASP A 289 -18.32 3.23 -2.38
N ASP A 290 -17.51 2.74 -3.33
CA ASP A 290 -17.61 1.36 -3.80
C ASP A 290 -17.22 0.36 -2.69
N ILE A 291 -16.20 0.65 -1.88
CA ILE A 291 -15.88 -0.17 -0.70
C ILE A 291 -17.04 -0.17 0.30
N VAL A 292 -17.62 0.99 0.62
CA VAL A 292 -18.75 1.09 1.55
C VAL A 292 -19.94 0.29 1.04
N ARG A 293 -20.21 0.29 -0.28
CA ARG A 293 -21.26 -0.55 -0.89
C ARG A 293 -20.94 -2.04 -0.86
N VAL A 294 -19.68 -2.42 -1.07
CA VAL A 294 -19.22 -3.81 -0.91
C VAL A 294 -19.50 -4.28 0.51
N ILE A 295 -19.13 -3.49 1.53
CA ILE A 295 -19.44 -3.80 2.95
C ILE A 295 -20.95 -3.91 3.15
N GLY A 296 -21.73 -2.96 2.62
CA GLY A 296 -23.19 -3.01 2.64
C GLY A 296 -23.77 -4.29 2.05
N THR A 297 -23.13 -4.86 1.03
CA THR A 297 -23.55 -6.13 0.40
C THR A 297 -23.18 -7.33 1.26
N LEU A 298 -21.99 -7.34 1.87
CA LEU A 298 -21.56 -8.39 2.80
C LEU A 298 -22.52 -8.54 4.01
N VAL A 299 -23.08 -7.42 4.48
CA VAL A 299 -24.05 -7.40 5.59
C VAL A 299 -25.52 -7.48 5.14
N GLY A 300 -25.77 -7.77 3.85
CA GLY A 300 -27.13 -7.96 3.31
C GLY A 300 -27.98 -6.69 3.23
N ALA A 301 -27.38 -5.51 3.23
CA ALA A 301 -28.08 -4.21 3.21
C ALA A 301 -28.29 -3.62 1.80
N GLY A 302 -27.86 -4.29 0.73
CA GLY A 302 -28.14 -3.86 -0.65
C GLY A 302 -27.64 -4.83 -1.72
N ASN A 303 -28.21 -4.75 -2.92
CA ASN A 303 -27.66 -5.39 -4.13
C ASN A 303 -26.62 -4.45 -4.75
N PHE A 304 -25.34 -4.77 -4.64
CA PHE A 304 -24.29 -4.06 -5.36
C PHE A 304 -24.06 -4.70 -6.73
N ASP A 305 -24.41 -3.96 -7.78
CA ASP A 305 -24.14 -4.34 -9.17
C ASP A 305 -23.00 -3.46 -9.72
N ILE A 306 -21.79 -4.01 -9.72
CA ILE A 306 -20.58 -3.30 -10.19
C ILE A 306 -20.75 -2.82 -11.63
N LYS A 307 -21.51 -3.54 -12.46
CA LYS A 307 -21.75 -3.17 -13.86
C LYS A 307 -22.47 -1.82 -13.98
N LYS A 308 -23.34 -1.46 -13.03
CA LYS A 308 -23.97 -0.13 -12.99
C LYS A 308 -22.99 0.98 -12.57
N SER A 309 -22.07 0.71 -11.65
CA SER A 309 -20.99 1.65 -11.29
C SER A 309 -20.05 1.90 -12.48
N MET A 310 -19.71 0.84 -13.22
CA MET A 310 -18.93 0.90 -14.47
C MET A 310 -19.60 1.79 -15.55
N THR A 311 -20.93 1.76 -15.65
CA THR A 311 -21.67 2.49 -16.70
C THR A 311 -21.82 3.98 -16.39
N LEU A 312 -21.93 4.34 -15.11
CA LEU A 312 -22.12 5.74 -14.68
C LEU A 312 -20.83 6.59 -14.78
N GLN A 313 -19.66 5.95 -14.86
CA GLN A 313 -18.36 6.66 -14.92
C GLN A 313 -17.68 6.61 -16.29
N ASN A 314 -18.21 5.87 -17.28
CA ASN A 314 -17.57 5.76 -18.59
C ASN A 314 -18.55 5.84 -19.78
N PRO A 315 -19.00 7.05 -20.18
CA PRO A 315 -19.87 7.22 -21.35
C PRO A 315 -19.16 7.01 -22.70
N GLN A 316 -17.83 6.84 -22.74
CA GLN A 316 -17.03 6.97 -23.97
C GLN A 316 -16.11 5.79 -24.31
N HIS A 317 -16.56 4.55 -24.13
CA HIS A 317 -15.89 3.41 -24.78
C HIS A 317 -16.86 2.54 -25.56
N ASN A 318 -17.38 3.10 -26.65
CA ASN A 318 -17.73 2.34 -27.85
C ASN A 318 -16.92 2.91 -29.02
N SER A 319 -15.69 2.42 -29.20
CA SER A 319 -14.92 2.61 -30.44
C SER A 319 -13.97 1.42 -30.67
N PRO A 320 -13.89 0.85 -31.88
CA PRO A 320 -13.15 -0.38 -32.15
C PRO A 320 -11.65 -0.09 -32.31
N VAL A 321 -10.86 -0.35 -31.26
CA VAL A 321 -9.39 -0.22 -31.28
C VAL A 321 -8.67 -1.57 -31.45
N LEU A 322 -9.40 -2.67 -31.66
CA LEU A 322 -8.81 -4.01 -31.75
C LEU A 322 -8.08 -4.30 -33.08
N ASP A 323 -8.18 -3.46 -34.10
CA ASP A 323 -7.58 -3.75 -35.42
C ASP A 323 -6.11 -3.32 -35.59
N ASN A 324 -5.56 -2.49 -34.69
CA ASN A 324 -4.20 -1.94 -34.89
C ASN A 324 -3.04 -2.77 -34.31
N TRP A 325 -3.29 -3.68 -33.39
CA TRP A 325 -2.23 -4.49 -32.76
C TRP A 325 -1.70 -5.61 -33.68
N SER A 326 -2.56 -6.11 -34.58
CA SER A 326 -2.18 -7.16 -35.54
C SER A 326 -1.19 -6.68 -36.62
N ASN A 327 -1.20 -5.38 -36.95
CA ASN A 327 -0.30 -4.77 -37.93
C ASN A 327 1.07 -4.42 -37.33
N LEU A 328 1.14 -4.07 -36.05
CA LEU A 328 2.40 -3.80 -35.35
C LEU A 328 3.23 -5.09 -35.17
N ALA A 329 2.58 -6.19 -34.77
CA ALA A 329 3.25 -7.49 -34.61
C ALA A 329 3.84 -8.01 -35.93
N LYS A 330 3.15 -7.82 -37.07
CA LYS A 330 3.66 -8.18 -38.40
C LYS A 330 4.86 -7.33 -38.84
N THR A 331 4.92 -6.07 -38.39
CA THR A 331 6.01 -5.14 -38.75
C THR A 331 7.29 -5.45 -37.97
N VAL A 332 7.15 -5.78 -36.67
CA VAL A 332 8.29 -6.17 -35.82
C VAL A 332 8.88 -7.52 -36.26
N HIS A 333 8.06 -8.49 -36.67
CA HIS A 333 8.54 -9.78 -37.18
C HIS A 333 9.31 -9.64 -38.52
N ARG A 334 8.94 -8.66 -39.36
CA ARG A 334 9.60 -8.38 -40.64
C ARG A 334 10.95 -7.67 -40.48
N LEU A 335 11.12 -6.89 -39.41
CA LEU A 335 12.40 -6.24 -39.06
C LEU A 335 13.38 -7.22 -38.40
N GLY A 336 12.91 -8.16 -37.58
CA GLY A 336 13.76 -9.17 -36.94
C GLY A 336 14.50 -10.10 -37.91
N LYS A 337 13.93 -10.39 -39.09
CA LYS A 337 14.58 -11.23 -40.11
C LYS A 337 15.67 -10.53 -40.93
N LYS A 338 15.82 -9.20 -40.82
CA LYS A 338 16.86 -8.43 -41.54
C LYS A 338 18.14 -8.19 -40.73
N ILE A 339 18.19 -8.62 -39.47
CA ILE A 339 19.34 -8.42 -38.57
C ILE A 339 20.16 -9.72 -38.38
N MET A 340 19.77 -10.82 -39.05
CA MET A 340 20.50 -12.10 -39.05
C MET A 340 21.01 -12.50 -40.45
N VAL A 341 21.64 -11.56 -41.16
CA VAL A 341 22.58 -11.85 -42.26
C VAL A 341 23.81 -10.98 -42.08
#